data_AF-A0A2G4I853-F1
#
_entry.id   AF-A0A2G4I853-F1
#
_cell.length_a   1.000
_cell.length_b   1.000
_cell.length_c   1.000
_cell.angle_alpha   90.00
_cell.angle_beta   90.00
_cell.angle_gamma   90.00
#
_symmetry.space_group_name_H-M   'P 1'
#
loop_
_entity.id
_entity.type
_entity.pdbx_description
1 polymer ?
#
loop_
_entity_poly.entity_id
_entity_poly.type
_entity_poly.pdbx_seq_one_letter_code
_entity_poly.pdbx_strand_id
1 'polypeptide(L)'
;MDAKLFLKTIFLIVVLLFLVLMGMENRGEVEFALKPLLSNKVKLPSALMYFAFFAIGVLTGTILTAGSGKGGKGSSGGGKSGK
;
A
#
# COMPACT_ATOMS: atom_id res chain seq x y z
N MET A 1 -4.79 19.55 6.23
CA MET A 1 -4.74 18.07 6.25
C MET A 1 -4.66 17.63 7.70
N ASP A 2 -5.32 16.53 8.07
CA ASP A 2 -5.28 16.01 9.43
C ASP A 2 -3.86 15.57 9.79
N ALA A 3 -3.40 15.81 11.03
CA ALA A 3 -2.05 15.43 11.47
C ALA A 3 -1.78 13.91 11.29
N LYS A 4 -2.81 13.10 11.49
CA LYS A 4 -2.78 11.65 11.22
C LYS A 4 -2.54 11.33 9.75
N LEU A 5 -3.16 12.07 8.84
CA LEU A 5 -2.97 11.90 7.39
C LEU A 5 -1.57 12.36 6.99
N PHE A 6 -1.12 13.52 7.51
CA PHE A 6 0.23 14.02 7.28
C PHE A 6 1.30 13.03 7.72
N LEU A 7 1.20 12.47 8.93
CA LEU A 7 2.16 11.47 9.43
C LEU A 7 2.20 10.21 8.56
N LYS A 8 1.05 9.74 8.07
CA LYS A 8 0.98 8.62 7.11
C LYS A 8 1.66 8.97 5.80
N THR A 9 1.48 10.17 5.29
CA THR A 9 2.15 10.65 4.07
C THR A 9 3.66 10.73 4.26
N ILE A 10 4.13 11.28 5.38
CA ILE A 10 5.57 11.32 5.71
C ILE A 10 6.15 9.90 5.81
N PHE A 11 5.45 9.00 6.50
CA PHE A 11 5.85 7.59 6.58
C PHE A 11 5.98 6.95 5.19
N LEU A 12 4.98 7.15 4.32
CA LEU A 12 5.02 6.66 2.94
C LEU A 12 6.22 7.22 2.17
N ILE A 13 6.48 8.52 2.29
CA ILE A 13 7.61 9.19 1.63
C ILE A 13 8.95 8.62 2.11
N VAL A 14 9.11 8.38 3.42
CA VAL A 14 10.33 7.79 3.98
C VAL A 14 10.55 6.39 3.42
N VAL A 15 9.50 5.56 3.33
CA VAL A 15 9.62 4.22 2.72
C VAL A 15 10.01 4.33 1.25
N LEU A 16 9.38 5.23 0.49
CA LEU A 16 9.72 5.47 -0.92
C LEU A 16 11.17 5.93 -1.09
N LEU A 17 11.66 6.81 -0.22
CA LEU A 17 13.06 7.25 -0.22
C LEU A 17 14.00 6.06 0.00
N PHE A 18 13.69 5.16 0.94
CA PHE A 18 14.48 3.94 1.12
C PHE A 18 14.47 3.06 -0.13
N LEU A 19 13.35 2.92 -0.83
CA LEU A 19 13.31 2.16 -2.09
C LEU A 19 14.18 2.80 -3.18
N VAL A 20 14.21 4.13 -3.26
CA VAL A 20 15.07 4.86 -4.20
C VAL A 20 16.55 4.61 -3.87
N LEU A 21 16.94 4.77 -2.61
CA LEU A 21 18.33 4.51 -2.18
C LEU A 21 18.71 3.05 -2.42
N MET A 22 17.83 2.11 -2.10
CA MET A 22 18.07 0.69 -2.41
C MET A 22 18.23 0.47 -3.91
N GLY A 23 17.39 1.07 -4.75
CA GLY A 23 17.50 0.96 -6.20
C GLY A 23 18.78 1.58 -6.78
N MET A 24 19.29 2.66 -6.17
CA MET A 24 20.54 3.31 -6.57
C MET A 24 21.77 2.48 -6.19
N GLU A 25 21.80 1.94 -4.97
CA GLU A 25 22.96 1.23 -4.43
C GLU A 25 22.97 -0.27 -4.77
N ASN A 26 21.83 -0.87 -5.11
CA ASN A 26 21.72 -2.31 -5.41
C ASN A 26 21.38 -2.55 -6.87
N ARG A 27 22.24 -2.14 -7.81
CA ARG A 27 21.93 -2.23 -9.26
C ARG A 27 21.97 -3.63 -9.86
N GLY A 28 22.27 -4.64 -9.04
CA GLY A 28 22.33 -6.05 -9.47
C GLY A 28 20.97 -6.62 -9.87
N GLU A 29 21.03 -7.68 -10.67
CA GLU A 29 19.86 -8.49 -10.96
C GLU A 29 19.58 -9.47 -9.83
N VAL A 30 18.29 -9.72 -9.58
CA VAL A 30 17.80 -10.72 -8.64
C VAL A 30 16.94 -11.73 -9.35
N GLU A 31 17.11 -12.99 -8.98
CA GLU A 31 16.32 -14.10 -9.49
C GLU A 31 15.10 -14.31 -8.60
N PHE A 32 13.92 -14.07 -9.15
CA PHE A 32 12.65 -14.23 -8.47
C PHE A 32 11.94 -15.52 -8.91
N ALA A 33 11.47 -16.29 -7.94
CA ALA A 33 10.71 -17.51 -8.17
C ALA A 33 9.44 -17.47 -7.32
N LEU A 34 8.28 -17.77 -7.93
CA LEU A 34 6.99 -17.77 -7.25
C LEU A 34 6.11 -18.91 -7.76
N LYS A 35 6.49 -20.15 -7.48
CA LYS A 35 5.62 -21.30 -7.79
C LYS A 35 4.44 -21.33 -6.80
N PRO A 36 3.21 -21.68 -7.23
CA PRO A 36 2.82 -22.13 -8.57
C PRO A 36 2.48 -21.01 -9.56
N LEU A 37 2.50 -19.74 -9.14
CA LEU A 37 1.99 -18.62 -9.95
C LEU A 37 2.86 -18.29 -11.17
N LEU A 38 4.19 -18.44 -11.05
CA LEU A 38 5.15 -18.35 -12.14
C LEU A 38 5.84 -19.70 -12.36
N SER A 39 5.74 -20.20 -13.60
CA SER A 39 6.39 -21.45 -14.03
C SER A 39 7.90 -21.33 -14.14
N ASN A 40 8.38 -20.14 -14.53
CA ASN A 40 9.79 -19.84 -14.73
C ASN A 40 10.27 -18.79 -13.74
N LYS A 41 11.57 -18.84 -13.45
CA LYS A 41 12.22 -17.80 -12.65
C LYS A 41 12.44 -16.56 -13.51
N VAL A 42 12.28 -15.39 -12.92
CA VAL A 42 12.41 -14.10 -13.59
C VAL A 42 13.64 -13.38 -13.03
N LYS A 43 14.54 -12.95 -13.91
CA LYS A 43 15.68 -12.11 -13.54
C LYS A 43 15.40 -10.66 -13.92
N LEU A 44 15.40 -9.79 -12.92
CA LEU A 44 15.16 -8.35 -13.10
C LEU A 44 16.08 -7.56 -12.16
N PRO A 45 16.38 -6.29 -12.50
CA PRO A 45 17.03 -5.37 -11.57
C PRO A 45 16.32 -5.33 -10.23
N SER A 46 17.08 -5.34 -9.14
CA SER A 46 16.53 -5.36 -7.77
C SER A 46 15.57 -4.19 -7.50
N ALA A 47 15.87 -3.02 -8.08
CA ALA A 47 15.01 -1.84 -8.02
C ALA A 47 13.58 -2.16 -8.45
N LEU A 48 13.39 -2.86 -9.58
CA LEU A 48 12.06 -3.22 -10.07
C LEU A 48 11.33 -4.15 -9.10
N MET A 49 12.05 -5.09 -8.48
CA MET A 49 11.47 -5.98 -7.47
C MET A 49 11.02 -5.21 -6.23
N TYR A 50 11.86 -4.30 -5.72
CA TYR A 50 11.52 -3.48 -4.56
C TYR A 50 10.25 -2.65 -4.78
N PHE A 51 10.15 -1.98 -5.94
CA PHE A 51 8.96 -1.21 -6.29
C PHE A 51 7.73 -2.10 -6.52
N ALA A 52 7.88 -3.26 -7.16
CA ALA A 52 6.77 -4.19 -7.41
C ALA A 52 6.17 -4.72 -6.11
N PHE A 53 6.99 -5.20 -5.17
CA PHE A 53 6.49 -5.70 -3.89
C PHE A 53 5.90 -4.60 -3.01
N PHE A 54 6.50 -3.40 -3.03
CA PHE A 54 5.91 -2.25 -2.35
C PHE A 54 4.53 -1.90 -2.92
N ALA A 55 4.39 -1.84 -4.25
CA ALA A 55 3.11 -1.55 -4.90
C ALA A 55 2.04 -2.59 -4.54
N ILE A 56 2.39 -3.88 -4.54
CA ILE A 56 1.48 -4.95 -4.10
C ILE A 56 1.07 -4.72 -2.64
N GLY A 57 2.02 -4.46 -1.74
CA GLY A 57 1.75 -4.20 -0.32
C GLY A 57 0.83 -2.99 -0.10
N VAL A 58 1.05 -1.89 -0.82
CA VAL A 58 0.21 -0.69 -0.76
C VAL A 58 -1.20 -0.99 -1.28
N LEU A 59 -1.33 -1.69 -2.42
CA LEU A 59 -2.63 -2.07 -2.97
C LEU A 59 -3.39 -2.97 -2.00
N THR A 60 -2.74 -4.01 -1.46
CA THR A 60 -3.33 -4.91 -0.46
C THR A 60 -3.77 -4.13 0.78
N GLY A 61 -2.90 -3.30 1.34
CA GLY A 61 -3.23 -2.49 2.52
C GLY A 61 -4.38 -1.52 2.25
N THR A 62 -4.42 -0.92 1.05
CA THR A 62 -5.52 -0.05 0.62
C THR A 62 -6.83 -0.82 0.53
N ILE A 63 -6.86 -2.00 -0.10
CA ILE A 63 -8.06 -2.84 -0.19
C ILE A 63 -8.57 -3.23 1.19
N LEU A 64 -7.69 -3.68 2.08
CA LEU A 64 -8.06 -4.11 3.44
C LEU A 64 -8.58 -2.95 4.29
N THR A 65 -7.97 -1.76 4.15
CA THR A 65 -8.31 -0.60 4.98
C THR A 65 -9.48 0.20 4.42
N ALA A 66 -9.59 0.35 3.10
CA ALA A 66 -10.66 1.07 2.43
C ALA A 66 -11.94 0.23 2.29
N GLY A 67 -11.83 -1.09 2.16
CA GLY A 67 -12.98 -2.01 2.06
C GLY A 67 -13.71 -2.28 3.39
N SER A 68 -13.14 -1.89 4.52
CA SER A 68 -13.73 -2.08 5.86
C SER A 68 -14.79 -1.03 6.24
N GLY A 69 -15.21 -0.19 5.29
CA GLY A 69 -16.24 0.85 5.48
C GLY A 69 -17.67 0.32 5.55
N LYS A 70 -17.97 -0.58 6.50
CA LYS A 70 -19.34 -0.91 6.88
C LYS A 70 -19.43 -1.02 8.40
N GLY A 71 -19.75 0.09 9.08
CA GLY A 71 -20.05 0.03 10.52
C GLY A 71 -19.84 1.33 11.31
N GLY A 72 -20.49 2.43 10.92
CA GLY A 72 -20.64 3.63 11.75
C GLY A 72 -22.12 3.97 11.89
N LYS A 73 -22.81 3.26 12.78
CA LYS A 73 -24.23 3.45 13.14
C LYS A 73 -24.35 4.75 13.96
N GLY A 74 -24.99 5.76 13.39
CA GLY A 74 -25.51 6.94 14.09
C GLY A 74 -26.98 7.14 13.75
N SER A 75 -27.83 6.20 14.19
CA SER A 75 -29.27 6.42 14.27
C SER A 75 -29.54 7.13 15.60
N SER A 76 -29.87 8.42 15.54
CA SER A 76 -30.56 9.22 16.56
C SER A 76 -30.90 10.57 15.91
N GLY A 77 -32.14 11.03 15.77
CA GLY A 77 -33.40 10.49 16.24
C GLY A 77 -34.55 10.96 15.35
N GLY A 78 -35.65 10.21 15.42
CA GLY A 78 -36.94 10.69 14.93
C GLY A 78 -37.51 11.77 15.84
N GLY A 79 -38.34 12.64 15.27
CA GLY A 79 -39.26 13.45 16.06
C GLY A 79 -39.62 14.81 15.44
N LYS A 80 -40.79 14.83 14.80
CA LYS A 80 -41.70 15.99 14.59
C LYS A 80 -41.24 17.14 13.68
N SER A 81 -41.87 17.22 12.50
CA SER A 81 -42.53 18.47 12.10
C SER A 81 -43.70 18.17 11.16
N GLY A 82 -44.91 18.35 11.69
CA GLY A 82 -46.16 18.36 10.96
C GLY A 82 -47.10 19.26 11.75
N LYS A 83 -47.17 20.52 11.36
CA LYS A 83 -48.23 21.46 11.73
C LYS A 83 -48.38 22.50 10.64
#